data_AF-A0A964T5E2-F1
#
_entry.id   AF-A0A964T5E2-F1
#
_cell.length_a   1.000
_cell.length_b   1.000
_cell.length_c   1.000
_cell.angle_alpha   90.00
_cell.angle_beta   90.00
_cell.angle_gamma   90.00
#
_symmetry.space_group_name_H-M   'P 1'
#
loop_
_entity.id
_entity.type
_entity.pdbx_description
1 polymer ?
#
loop_
_entity_poly.entity_id
_entity_poly.type
_entity_poly.pdbx_seq_one_letter_code
_entity_poly.pdbx_strand_id
1 'polypeptide(L)'
;RAGSGALAVAAIAGATAFKREAAPEAEPALHEHAHDHAAAEAYAAAAAPVRDRAQKAAEARMKGYEGEACGECGNFTMVRNGTCLKCDTCGSTSGCS
;
A
#
# COMPACT_ATOMS: atom_id res chain seq x y z
N ARG A 1 37.28 -29.95 -59.38
CA ARG A 1 37.36 -28.49 -59.54
C ARG A 1 36.52 -27.88 -58.42
N ALA A 2 37.13 -27.65 -57.26
CA ALA A 2 36.46 -27.09 -56.08
C ALA A 2 36.34 -25.58 -56.25
N GLY A 3 35.12 -25.04 -56.11
CA GLY A 3 34.85 -23.62 -56.10
C GLY A 3 34.81 -23.11 -54.66
N SER A 4 35.80 -22.29 -54.31
CA SER A 4 35.86 -21.50 -53.09
C SER A 4 34.78 -20.40 -53.08
N GLY A 5 34.19 -20.13 -51.92
CA GLY A 5 33.29 -19.01 -51.74
C GLY A 5 32.71 -18.93 -50.33
N ALA A 6 33.55 -18.58 -49.36
CA ALA A 6 33.11 -18.20 -48.03
C ALA A 6 32.56 -16.76 -48.06
N LEU A 7 31.30 -16.57 -47.67
CA LEU A 7 30.81 -15.30 -47.15
C LEU A 7 30.06 -15.58 -45.85
N ALA A 8 30.70 -15.26 -44.73
CA ALA A 8 30.10 -15.28 -43.41
C ALA A 8 29.29 -13.99 -43.23
N VAL A 9 27.96 -14.10 -43.20
CA VAL A 9 27.08 -13.04 -42.72
C VAL A 9 26.92 -13.25 -41.21
N ALA A 10 27.50 -12.35 -40.43
CA ALA A 10 27.32 -12.31 -38.99
C ALA A 10 25.90 -11.86 -38.65
N ALA A 11 25.06 -12.78 -38.19
CA ALA A 11 23.81 -12.46 -37.52
C ALA A 11 24.06 -12.41 -36.00
N ILE A 12 24.30 -11.21 -35.48
CA ILE A 12 24.14 -10.93 -34.04
C ILE A 12 22.64 -10.72 -33.76
N ALA A 13 21.97 -11.76 -33.29
CA ALA A 13 20.59 -11.68 -32.85
C ALA A 13 20.44 -12.28 -31.45
N GLY A 14 20.13 -11.38 -30.50
CA GLY A 14 19.16 -11.65 -29.44
C GLY A 14 19.63 -12.47 -28.24
N ALA A 15 20.01 -11.76 -27.17
CA ALA A 15 20.11 -12.29 -25.83
C ALA A 15 18.73 -12.74 -25.31
N THR A 16 18.43 -14.04 -25.30
CA THR A 16 17.35 -14.60 -24.46
C THR A 16 17.66 -16.04 -24.06
N ALA A 17 18.19 -16.25 -22.84
CA ALA A 17 18.00 -17.48 -22.08
C ALA A 17 18.50 -17.29 -20.64
N PHE A 18 17.75 -16.56 -19.82
CA PHE A 18 17.86 -16.69 -18.36
C PHE A 18 17.41 -18.10 -18.00
N LYS A 19 18.40 -19.00 -17.83
CA LYS A 19 18.23 -20.33 -17.28
C LYS A 19 17.82 -20.17 -15.81
N ARG A 20 16.52 -20.26 -15.54
CA ARG A 20 16.00 -20.48 -14.19
C ARG A 20 15.88 -21.98 -14.03
N GLU A 21 16.86 -22.58 -13.39
CA GLU A 21 16.82 -23.99 -13.00
C GLU A 21 15.78 -24.12 -11.88
N ALA A 22 14.60 -24.62 -12.24
CA ALA A 22 13.62 -25.09 -11.27
C ALA A 22 14.06 -26.46 -10.77
N ALA A 23 14.50 -26.52 -9.51
CA ALA A 23 14.80 -27.78 -8.81
C ALA A 23 13.48 -28.44 -8.32
N PRO A 24 13.43 -29.79 -8.27
CA PRO A 24 12.21 -30.55 -7.98
C PRO A 24 11.88 -30.64 -6.48
N GLU A 25 10.62 -31.01 -6.24
CA GLU A 25 9.88 -31.09 -4.98
C GLU A 25 10.58 -31.94 -3.91
N ALA A 26 10.73 -31.37 -2.71
CA ALA A 26 11.07 -32.08 -1.49
C ALA A 26 9.97 -31.79 -0.45
N GLU A 27 9.26 -32.84 -0.05
CA GLU A 27 8.18 -32.80 0.93
C GLU A 27 8.70 -32.38 2.32
N PRO A 28 8.14 -31.36 2.99
CA PRO A 28 8.51 -31.08 4.36
C PRO A 28 7.70 -31.99 5.31
N ALA A 29 8.41 -32.93 5.93
CA ALA A 29 7.96 -33.58 7.14
C ALA A 29 7.61 -32.52 8.21
N LEU A 30 6.38 -32.59 8.72
CA LEU A 30 5.88 -31.71 9.78
C LEU A 30 6.72 -31.89 11.06
N HIS A 31 7.47 -30.85 11.43
CA HIS A 31 7.83 -30.62 12.83
C HIS A 31 6.86 -29.57 13.37
N GLU A 32 6.00 -30.01 14.28
CA GLU A 32 4.95 -29.19 14.88
C GLU A 32 5.57 -28.20 15.86
N HIS A 33 5.58 -26.91 15.49
CA HIS A 33 5.83 -25.81 16.42
C HIS A 33 4.55 -24.97 16.50
N ALA A 34 3.74 -25.29 17.50
CA ALA A 34 2.47 -24.64 17.79
C ALA A 34 2.70 -23.24 18.38
N HIS A 35 2.86 -22.22 17.53
CA HIS A 35 2.81 -20.80 17.96
C HIS A 35 2.22 -19.85 16.91
N ASP A 36 1.13 -20.22 16.21
CA ASP A 36 0.59 -19.35 15.13
C ASP A 36 -0.92 -19.08 15.19
N HIS A 37 -1.59 -19.29 16.32
CA HIS A 37 -2.98 -18.83 16.49
C HIS A 37 -3.08 -17.38 16.98
N ALA A 38 -2.12 -16.90 17.78
CA ALA A 38 -2.13 -15.53 18.31
C ALA A 38 -1.78 -14.47 17.24
N ALA A 39 -0.96 -14.82 16.25
CA ALA A 39 -0.58 -13.88 15.18
C ALA A 39 -1.73 -13.63 14.19
N ALA A 40 -2.56 -14.65 13.93
CA ALA A 40 -3.71 -14.54 13.04
C ALA A 40 -4.84 -13.68 13.64
N GLU A 41 -5.10 -13.81 14.95
CA GLU A 41 -6.12 -13.01 15.65
C GLU A 41 -5.71 -11.53 15.77
N ALA A 42 -4.42 -11.24 15.95
CA ALA A 42 -3.90 -9.88 16.00
C ALA A 42 -4.02 -9.14 14.64
N TYR A 43 -3.83 -9.84 13.52
CA TYR A 43 -4.00 -9.25 12.18
C TYR A 43 -5.47 -9.00 11.82
N ALA A 44 -6.38 -9.89 12.25
CA ALA A 44 -7.82 -9.71 12.07
C ALA A 44 -8.38 -8.53 12.88
N ALA A 45 -7.83 -8.27 14.09
CA ALA A 45 -8.17 -7.09 14.89
C ALA A 45 -7.65 -5.77 14.29
N ALA A 46 -6.55 -5.81 13.53
CA ALA A 46 -5.96 -4.63 12.87
C ALA A 46 -6.66 -4.25 11.54
N ALA A 47 -7.44 -5.17 10.97
CA ALA A 47 -8.24 -4.95 9.77
C ALA A 47 -9.57 -4.26 10.12
N ALA A 48 -9.52 -3.05 10.68
CA ALA A 48 -10.70 -2.18 10.70
C ALA A 48 -11.27 -2.09 9.26
N PRO A 49 -12.61 -2.17 9.07
CA PRO A 49 -13.18 -2.35 7.74
C PRO A 49 -12.73 -1.20 6.84
N VAL A 50 -12.01 -1.51 5.77
CA VAL A 50 -11.57 -0.53 4.75
C VAL A 50 -12.76 0.27 4.20
N ARG A 51 -13.98 -0.28 4.31
CA ARG A 51 -15.26 0.38 4.05
C ARG A 51 -15.47 1.66 4.86
N ASP A 52 -15.06 1.66 6.14
CA ASP A 52 -15.27 2.77 7.06
C ASP A 52 -14.35 3.97 6.75
N ARG A 53 -13.08 3.74 6.38
CA ARG A 53 -12.17 4.85 6.04
C ARG A 53 -12.61 5.60 4.78
N ALA A 54 -13.02 4.88 3.75
CA ALA A 54 -13.47 5.51 2.51
C ALA A 54 -14.78 6.29 2.71
N GLN A 55 -15.71 5.75 3.49
CA GLN A 55 -16.96 6.43 3.84
C GLN A 55 -16.70 7.66 4.72
N LYS A 56 -15.84 7.54 5.74
CA LYS A 56 -15.42 8.68 6.58
C LYS A 56 -14.73 9.78 5.77
N ALA A 57 -13.88 9.41 4.81
CA ALA A 57 -13.24 10.38 3.93
C ALA A 57 -14.25 11.07 3.00
N ALA A 58 -15.23 10.33 2.47
CA ALA A 58 -16.31 10.90 1.68
C ALA A 58 -17.18 11.84 2.51
N GLU A 59 -17.55 11.44 3.72
CA GLU A 59 -18.32 12.25 4.67
C GLU A 59 -17.56 13.52 5.08
N ALA A 60 -16.25 13.41 5.34
CA ALA A 60 -15.41 14.55 5.65
C ALA A 60 -15.38 15.59 4.52
N ARG A 61 -15.26 15.11 3.28
CA ARG A 61 -15.32 15.98 2.09
C ARG A 61 -16.69 16.63 1.93
N MET A 62 -17.77 15.88 2.15
CA MET A 62 -19.14 16.42 2.09
C MET A 62 -19.40 17.48 3.16
N LYS A 63 -18.80 17.33 4.36
CA LYS A 63 -18.92 18.31 5.45
C LYS A 63 -18.01 19.53 5.29
N GLY A 64 -17.06 19.51 4.34
CA GLY A 64 -16.10 20.60 4.16
C GLY A 64 -14.98 20.62 5.20
N TYR A 65 -14.59 19.45 5.73
CA TYR A 65 -13.40 19.37 6.57
C TYR A 65 -12.14 19.62 5.73
N GLU A 66 -11.26 20.49 6.22
CA GLU A 66 -10.05 20.88 5.50
C GLU A 66 -8.95 19.81 5.55
N GLY A 67 -9.07 18.81 6.44
CA GLY A 67 -8.07 17.77 6.64
C GLY A 67 -6.88 18.21 7.50
N GLU A 68 -6.99 19.32 8.21
CA GLU A 68 -6.04 19.74 9.25
C GLU A 68 -6.32 18.99 10.56
N ALA A 69 -5.26 18.51 11.21
CA ALA A 69 -5.37 17.92 12.54
C ALA A 69 -5.54 19.04 13.59
N CYS A 70 -6.59 18.96 14.40
CA CYS A 70 -6.78 19.82 15.54
C CYS A 70 -5.60 19.69 16.52
N GLY A 71 -4.96 20.80 16.89
CA GLY A 71 -3.83 20.80 17.83
C GLY A 71 -4.16 20.38 19.26
N GLU A 72 -5.44 20.48 19.67
CA GLU A 72 -5.89 20.11 21.01
C GLU A 72 -6.24 18.62 21.14
N CYS A 73 -7.02 18.08 20.19
CA CYS A 73 -7.55 16.71 20.27
C CYS A 73 -7.07 15.75 19.17
N GLY A 74 -6.28 16.24 18.19
CA GLY A 74 -5.71 15.42 17.11
C GLY A 74 -6.70 14.95 16.05
N ASN A 75 -7.97 15.38 16.09
CA ASN A 75 -8.96 14.97 15.11
C ASN A 75 -8.91 15.83 13.83
N PHE A 76 -9.26 15.25 12.68
CA PHE A 76 -9.18 15.88 11.35
C PHE A 76 -10.50 16.53 10.89
N THR A 77 -11.38 16.85 11.83
CA THR A 77 -12.74 17.39 11.59
C THR A 77 -12.77 18.91 11.69
N MET A 78 -11.75 19.60 11.15
CA MET A 78 -11.63 21.06 11.21
C MET A 78 -12.38 21.71 10.03
N VAL A 79 -13.29 22.63 10.33
CA VAL A 79 -14.13 23.36 9.36
C VAL A 79 -13.75 24.84 9.36
N ARG A 80 -13.63 25.42 8.17
CA ARG A 80 -13.45 26.87 8.00
C ARG A 80 -14.75 27.62 8.30
N ASN A 81 -14.74 28.43 9.36
CA ASN A 81 -15.83 29.32 9.76
C ASN A 81 -15.35 30.77 9.61
N GLY A 82 -15.31 31.25 8.37
CA GLY A 82 -14.75 32.56 8.04
C GLY A 82 -13.22 32.52 7.92
N THR A 83 -12.53 33.40 8.65
CA THR A 83 -11.05 33.37 8.77
C THR A 83 -10.60 32.24 9.71
N CYS A 84 -11.43 31.89 10.68
CA CYS A 84 -11.13 30.88 11.68
C CYS A 84 -11.34 29.44 11.16
N LEU A 85 -10.58 28.52 11.75
CA LEU A 85 -10.81 27.09 11.71
C LEU A 85 -11.42 26.64 13.03
N LYS A 86 -12.41 25.75 12.97
CA LYS A 86 -13.09 25.20 14.15
C LYS A 86 -13.08 23.68 14.11
N CYS A 87 -12.68 23.05 15.21
CA CYS A 87 -12.81 21.62 15.39
C CYS A 87 -14.24 21.26 15.82
N ASP A 88 -14.94 20.46 15.01
CA ASP A 88 -16.28 19.99 15.39
C ASP A 88 -16.29 18.93 16.49
N THR A 89 -15.13 18.32 16.78
CA THR A 89 -15.02 17.28 17.82
C THR A 89 -14.91 17.89 19.22
N CYS A 90 -14.00 18.84 19.42
CA CYS A 90 -13.72 19.44 20.74
C CYS A 90 -14.12 20.92 20.85
N GLY A 91 -14.51 21.57 19.75
CA GLY A 91 -14.90 22.98 19.74
C GLY A 91 -13.75 23.98 19.68
N SER A 92 -12.48 23.54 19.66
CA SER A 92 -11.33 24.44 19.58
C SER A 92 -11.34 25.26 18.29
N THR A 93 -10.91 26.53 18.36
CA THR A 93 -10.79 27.40 17.18
C THR A 93 -9.37 27.93 17.01
N SER A 94 -8.88 27.98 15.77
CA SER A 94 -7.58 28.55 15.39
C SER A 94 -7.72 29.55 14.24
N GLY A 95 -6.72 30.41 14.03
CA GLY A 95 -6.65 31.26 12.83
C GLY A 95 -7.59 32.48 12.79
N CYS A 96 -8.10 32.94 13.93
CA CYS A 96 -8.92 34.15 14.01
C CYS A 96 -8.05 35.42 14.07
N SER A 97 -7.67 35.97 12.90
CA SER A 97 -7.08 37.31 12.77
C SER A 97 -8.14 38.36 12.46
#